data_AF-A0A7V5F1Z7-F1
#
_entry.id   AF-A0A7V5F1Z7-F1
#
_cell.length_a   1.000
_cell.length_b   1.000
_cell.length_c   1.000
_cell.angle_alpha   90.00
_cell.angle_beta   90.00
_cell.angle_gamma   90.00
#
_symmetry.space_group_name_H-M   'P 1'
#
loop_
_entity.id
_entity.type
_entity.pdbx_description
1 polymer ?
#
loop_
_entity_poly.entity_id
_entity_poly.type
_entity_poly.pdbx_seq_one_letter_code
_entity_poly.pdbx_strand_id
1 'polypeptide(L)'
;ELLSLQRTKSLKRVDQVSAVETTTVEALITPDCRMVGRTLGQLRLRRRFGVYPLAVHRRNRNIGSKLDNVRVQAGDTLLLEGAPEDIQRLAAEMNLVDVARPSARAFRRGHAPVVLAAMAGLVVLAGLGVAPILSLAIVAVALVLVTRAIDAEEAFSFIDGRLLALIFAMLAIGAALEASGAVALIAGGLAPVLAKLPPVLIVWALYLLTSVLTELVSNNAVAVVVTPIAIGLADALGVDARPLVVAVMVAASASFATPIGYQTNMMVYGPGGYKFTDFLKVGIPLNLTIGLLASAVIPLIWPL
;
A
#
# COMPACT_ATOMS: atom_id res chain seq x y z
N GLU A 1 -52.36 29.95 21.39
CA GLU A 1 -52.29 28.85 22.38
C GLU A 1 -50.87 28.34 22.71
N LEU A 2 -49.82 28.48 21.86
CA LEU A 2 -48.44 28.09 22.25
C LEU A 2 -47.59 29.22 22.86
N LEU A 3 -47.93 30.47 22.56
CA LEU A 3 -47.21 31.66 23.06
C LEU A 3 -47.51 31.98 24.54
N SER A 4 -48.64 31.51 25.07
CA SER A 4 -49.03 31.68 26.47
C SER A 4 -48.23 30.79 27.44
N LEU A 5 -47.61 29.72 26.95
CA LEU A 5 -46.82 28.78 27.76
C LEU A 5 -45.39 29.27 28.07
N GLN A 6 -44.88 30.29 27.36
CA GLN A 6 -43.55 30.84 27.61
C GLN A 6 -43.48 31.81 28.81
N ARG A 7 -44.63 32.19 29.38
CA ARG A 7 -44.71 33.21 30.45
C ARG A 7 -44.72 32.65 31.87
N THR A 8 -44.79 31.33 32.03
CA THR A 8 -44.87 30.67 33.34
C THR A 8 -43.47 30.25 33.81
N LYS A 9 -42.94 30.94 34.83
CA LYS A 9 -41.61 30.71 35.43
C LYS A 9 -41.39 29.31 36.06
N SER A 10 -42.40 28.43 36.06
CA SER A 10 -42.33 27.07 36.62
C SER A 10 -42.05 25.96 35.60
N LEU A 11 -41.94 26.28 34.30
CA LEU A 11 -41.61 25.29 33.28
C LEU A 11 -40.09 25.11 33.17
N LYS A 12 -39.57 24.08 33.83
CA LYS A 12 -38.24 23.53 33.54
C LYS A 12 -38.23 23.06 32.08
N ARG A 13 -37.33 23.61 31.25
CA ARG A 13 -37.00 22.99 29.96
C ARG A 13 -36.52 21.57 30.28
N VAL A 14 -37.30 20.57 29.86
CA VAL A 14 -36.85 19.18 29.85
C VAL A 14 -35.66 19.12 28.91
N ASP A 15 -34.59 18.44 29.33
CA ASP A 15 -33.32 18.32 28.61
C ASP A 15 -33.56 18.19 27.10
N GLN A 16 -32.99 19.12 26.33
CA GLN A 16 -32.83 18.90 24.90
C GLN A 16 -32.04 17.60 24.78
N VAL A 17 -32.64 16.59 24.17
CA VAL A 17 -31.92 15.37 23.80
C VAL A 17 -30.73 15.83 22.97
N SER A 18 -29.51 15.75 23.53
CA SER A 18 -28.29 16.12 22.80
C SER A 18 -28.26 15.33 21.50
N ALA A 19 -28.52 16.01 20.39
CA ALA A 19 -28.35 15.45 19.07
C ALA A 19 -26.85 15.48 18.79
N VAL A 20 -26.21 14.31 18.84
CA VAL A 20 -24.85 14.15 18.35
C VAL A 20 -24.94 14.13 16.83
N GLU A 21 -24.22 15.01 16.16
CA GLU A 21 -24.19 15.07 14.69
C GLU A 21 -23.56 13.78 14.16
N THR A 22 -24.38 12.93 13.51
CA THR A 22 -23.91 11.70 12.88
C THR A 22 -23.57 11.97 11.42
N THR A 23 -22.50 11.33 10.95
CA THR A 23 -22.18 11.28 9.53
C THR A 23 -22.25 9.85 9.06
N THR A 24 -22.66 9.66 7.80
CA THR A 24 -22.51 8.40 7.11
C THR A 24 -21.17 8.37 6.37
N VAL A 25 -20.45 7.26 6.44
CA VAL A 25 -19.20 7.01 5.71
C VAL A 25 -19.22 5.62 5.09
N GLU A 26 -18.48 5.46 3.99
CA GLU A 26 -18.19 4.15 3.41
C GLU A 26 -16.79 3.71 3.82
N ALA A 27 -16.69 2.56 4.48
CA ALA A 27 -15.43 1.98 4.92
C ALA A 27 -15.15 0.68 4.16
N LEU A 28 -13.97 0.58 3.55
CA LEU A 28 -13.49 -0.63 2.89
C LEU A 28 -12.81 -1.56 3.88
N ILE A 29 -13.16 -2.85 3.79
CA ILE A 29 -12.50 -3.91 4.53
C ILE A 29 -11.25 -4.39 3.79
N THR A 30 -10.07 -4.04 4.30
CA THR A 30 -8.77 -4.56 3.83
C THR A 30 -8.49 -5.98 4.37
N PRO A 31 -7.49 -6.72 3.85
CA PRO A 31 -7.19 -8.07 4.32
C PRO A 31 -6.65 -8.09 5.76
N ASP A 32 -5.98 -7.01 6.16
CA ASP A 32 -5.46 -6.80 7.52
C ASP A 32 -6.53 -6.31 8.52
N CYS A 33 -7.77 -6.12 8.05
CA CYS A 33 -8.88 -5.68 8.89
C CYS A 33 -9.27 -6.77 9.90
N ARG A 34 -9.33 -6.41 11.19
CA ARG A 34 -9.66 -7.34 12.28
C ARG A 34 -11.11 -7.84 12.26
N MET A 35 -11.94 -7.25 11.41
CA MET A 35 -13.33 -7.66 11.22
C MET A 35 -13.47 -8.86 10.28
N VAL A 36 -12.47 -9.14 9.44
CA VAL A 36 -12.52 -10.24 8.45
C VAL A 36 -12.77 -11.59 9.14
N GLY A 37 -13.77 -12.32 8.64
CA GLY A 37 -14.17 -13.64 9.15
C GLY A 37 -15.18 -13.62 10.31
N ARG A 38 -15.40 -12.46 10.95
CA ARG A 38 -16.38 -12.27 12.04
C ARG A 38 -17.72 -11.81 11.50
N THR A 39 -18.80 -12.07 12.23
CA THR A 39 -20.12 -11.49 11.87
C THR A 39 -20.27 -10.08 12.43
N LEU A 40 -21.01 -9.20 11.73
CA LEU A 40 -21.28 -7.84 12.23
C LEU A 40 -21.97 -7.86 13.62
N GLY A 41 -22.83 -8.84 13.89
CA GLY A 41 -23.47 -9.01 15.19
C GLY A 41 -22.48 -9.37 16.32
N GLN A 42 -21.44 -10.16 16.03
CA GLN A 42 -20.39 -10.48 17.00
C GLN A 42 -19.52 -9.27 17.35
N LEU A 43 -19.33 -8.36 16.38
CA LEU A 43 -18.51 -7.17 16.54
C LEU A 43 -19.16 -6.10 17.42
N ARG A 44 -20.50 -6.16 17.58
CA ARG A 44 -21.28 -5.25 18.46
C ARG A 44 -20.91 -3.78 18.26
N LEU A 45 -20.72 -3.35 17.01
CA LEU A 45 -20.21 -2.02 16.64
C LEU A 45 -21.00 -0.89 17.31
N ARG A 46 -22.32 -1.05 17.36
CA ARG A 46 -23.24 -0.10 18.04
C ARG A 46 -22.91 0.10 19.50
N ARG A 47 -22.66 -0.99 20.24
CA ARG A 47 -22.42 -0.95 21.69
C ARG A 47 -20.99 -0.57 22.04
N ARG A 48 -20.03 -0.98 21.21
CA ARG A 48 -18.60 -0.80 21.49
C ARG A 48 -18.07 0.54 21.02
N PHE A 49 -18.56 1.02 19.89
CA PHE A 49 -18.06 2.24 19.25
C PHE A 49 -19.13 3.31 19.05
N GLY A 50 -20.43 3.02 19.23
CA GLY A 50 -21.49 3.97 18.86
C GLY A 50 -21.71 4.06 17.34
N VAL A 51 -21.18 3.10 16.57
CA VAL A 51 -21.24 3.10 15.10
C VAL A 51 -22.28 2.08 14.60
N TYR A 52 -23.12 2.53 13.68
CA TYR A 52 -24.25 1.79 13.13
C TYR A 52 -23.94 1.33 11.71
N PRO A 53 -23.78 0.01 11.46
CA PRO A 53 -23.73 -0.50 10.10
C PRO A 53 -25.13 -0.39 9.47
N LEU A 54 -25.21 0.31 8.34
CA LEU A 54 -26.44 0.54 7.58
C LEU A 54 -26.57 -0.45 6.42
N ALA A 55 -25.47 -0.74 5.74
CA ALA A 55 -25.45 -1.65 4.60
C ALA A 55 -24.07 -2.29 4.42
N VAL A 56 -24.04 -3.47 3.80
CA VAL A 56 -22.81 -4.07 3.26
C VAL A 56 -22.94 -4.15 1.76
N HIS A 57 -21.99 -3.55 1.04
CA HIS A 57 -21.84 -3.74 -0.39
C HIS A 57 -20.78 -4.81 -0.67
N ARG A 58 -21.16 -5.84 -1.44
CA ARG A 58 -20.26 -6.93 -1.85
C ARG A 58 -20.47 -7.25 -3.32
N ARG A 59 -19.41 -7.08 -4.14
CA ARG A 59 -19.38 -7.50 -5.56
C ARG A 59 -20.65 -7.05 -6.32
N ASN A 60 -21.00 -5.76 -6.21
CA ASN A 60 -22.17 -5.17 -6.85
C ASN A 60 -23.54 -5.63 -6.30
N ARG A 61 -23.59 -6.10 -5.04
CA ARG A 61 -24.84 -6.40 -4.32
C ARG A 61 -24.90 -5.65 -3.01
N ASN A 62 -26.01 -4.95 -2.78
CA ASN A 62 -26.33 -4.33 -1.50
C ASN A 62 -27.03 -5.35 -0.59
N ILE A 63 -26.37 -5.68 0.52
CA ILE A 63 -26.90 -6.52 1.58
C ILE A 63 -27.39 -5.58 2.69
N GLY A 64 -28.69 -5.26 2.66
CA GLY A 64 -29.35 -4.39 3.66
C GLY A 64 -30.16 -5.14 4.73
N SER A 65 -30.39 -6.45 4.56
CA SER A 65 -31.23 -7.24 5.47
C SER A 65 -30.39 -8.22 6.31
N LYS A 66 -30.74 -8.35 7.60
CA LYS A 66 -30.08 -9.26 8.58
C LYS A 66 -28.55 -9.07 8.67
N LEU A 67 -28.11 -7.81 8.76
CA LEU A 67 -26.70 -7.42 8.87
C LEU A 67 -25.95 -8.19 9.97
N ASP A 68 -26.60 -8.48 11.10
CA ASP A 68 -25.99 -9.18 12.23
C ASP A 68 -25.38 -10.55 11.89
N ASN A 69 -25.94 -11.24 10.89
CA ASN A 69 -25.49 -12.57 10.45
C ASN A 69 -24.47 -12.50 9.30
N VAL A 70 -24.22 -11.33 8.73
CA VAL A 70 -23.29 -11.17 7.62
C VAL A 70 -21.88 -11.34 8.14
N ARG A 71 -21.17 -12.36 7.63
CA ARG A 71 -19.71 -12.51 7.83
C ARG A 71 -18.99 -11.51 6.95
N VAL A 72 -18.17 -10.67 7.59
CA VAL A 72 -17.35 -9.66 6.92
C VAL A 72 -16.23 -10.35 6.14
N GLN A 73 -16.04 -9.95 4.90
CA GLN A 73 -15.00 -10.45 4.00
C GLN A 73 -14.10 -9.31 3.53
N ALA A 74 -12.84 -9.63 3.25
CA ALA A 74 -11.93 -8.72 2.58
C ALA A 74 -12.53 -8.27 1.23
N GLY A 75 -12.62 -6.96 1.03
CA GLY A 75 -13.20 -6.33 -0.16
C GLY A 75 -14.66 -5.91 -0.01
N ASP A 76 -15.31 -6.19 1.13
CA ASP A 76 -16.60 -5.60 1.46
C ASP A 76 -16.47 -4.09 1.66
N THR A 77 -17.50 -3.34 1.26
CA THR A 77 -17.65 -1.93 1.63
C THR A 77 -18.81 -1.80 2.61
N LEU A 78 -18.53 -1.28 3.80
CA LEU A 78 -19.52 -1.08 4.85
C LEU A 78 -19.98 0.37 4.86
N LEU A 79 -21.29 0.58 4.78
CA LEU A 79 -21.89 1.88 5.04
C LEU A 79 -22.11 2.00 6.54
N LEU A 80 -21.43 2.94 7.18
CA LEU A 80 -21.40 3.14 8.62
C LEU A 80 -21.96 4.53 8.95
N GLU A 81 -22.76 4.64 9.99
CA GLU A 81 -23.25 5.90 10.54
C GLU A 81 -22.83 6.06 12.00
N GLY A 82 -22.33 7.23 12.36
CA GLY A 82 -21.91 7.54 13.74
C GLY A 82 -21.27 8.91 13.84
N ALA A 83 -20.86 9.28 15.06
CA ALA A 83 -20.08 10.49 15.26
C ALA A 83 -18.70 10.35 14.56
N PRO A 84 -18.14 11.41 13.96
CA PRO A 84 -16.86 11.34 13.26
C PRO A 84 -15.72 10.76 14.11
N GLU A 85 -15.68 11.11 15.40
CA GLU A 85 -14.69 10.65 16.37
C GLU A 85 -14.80 9.14 16.63
N ASP A 86 -16.02 8.63 16.72
CA ASP A 86 -16.32 7.21 16.94
C ASP A 86 -15.97 6.36 15.71
N ILE A 87 -16.26 6.88 14.53
CA ILE A 87 -15.87 6.27 13.25
C ILE A 87 -14.34 6.21 13.14
N GLN A 88 -13.63 7.30 13.48
CA GLN A 88 -12.16 7.30 13.48
C GLN A 88 -11.58 6.32 14.48
N ARG A 89 -12.16 6.23 15.69
CA ARG A 89 -11.74 5.25 16.70
C ARG A 89 -11.95 3.82 16.21
N LEU A 90 -13.09 3.53 15.58
CA LEU A 90 -13.36 2.24 14.95
C LEU A 90 -12.34 1.94 13.84
N ALA A 91 -12.06 2.91 12.97
CA ALA A 91 -11.13 2.74 11.87
C ALA A 91 -9.70 2.46 12.34
N ALA A 92 -9.23 3.20 13.35
CA ALA A 92 -7.92 2.98 13.95
C ALA A 92 -7.80 1.63 14.67
N GLU A 93 -8.85 1.19 15.39
CA GLU A 93 -8.79 -0.07 16.14
C GLU A 93 -8.95 -1.32 15.25
N MET A 94 -9.73 -1.19 14.17
CA MET A 94 -10.05 -2.30 13.26
C MET A 94 -9.21 -2.31 11.98
N ASN A 95 -8.32 -1.33 11.77
CA ASN A 95 -7.56 -1.11 10.52
C ASN A 95 -8.46 -0.96 9.28
N LEU A 96 -9.52 -0.15 9.39
CA LEU A 96 -10.40 0.15 8.26
C LEU A 96 -9.80 1.28 7.41
N VAL A 97 -10.01 1.20 6.11
CA VAL A 97 -9.69 2.28 5.17
C VAL A 97 -10.99 3.01 4.83
N ASP A 98 -11.09 4.28 5.23
CA ASP A 98 -12.24 5.13 4.89
C ASP A 98 -12.17 5.51 3.40
N VAL A 99 -13.24 5.20 2.65
CA VAL A 99 -13.35 5.45 1.20
C VAL A 99 -14.04 6.79 0.94
N ALA A 100 -14.93 7.24 1.82
CA ALA A 100 -15.79 8.40 1.60
C ALA A 100 -15.22 9.70 2.19
N ARG A 101 -14.29 9.62 3.15
CA ARG A 101 -13.49 10.76 3.57
C ARG A 101 -12.02 10.42 3.35
N PRO A 102 -11.37 10.91 2.27
CA PRO A 102 -9.93 11.07 2.34
C PRO A 102 -9.69 11.87 3.61
N SER A 103 -8.77 11.42 4.47
CA SER A 103 -8.39 12.18 5.65
C SER A 103 -8.11 13.61 5.17
N ALA A 104 -8.99 14.55 5.48
CA ALA A 104 -8.87 15.93 5.05
C ALA A 104 -7.81 16.59 5.92
N ARG A 105 -6.56 16.14 5.80
CA ARG A 105 -5.42 16.90 6.26
C ARG A 105 -5.42 18.15 5.40
N ALA A 106 -5.60 19.32 6.00
CA ALA A 106 -5.50 20.57 5.27
C ALA A 106 -4.11 20.63 4.62
N PHE A 107 -4.07 20.50 3.29
CA PHE A 107 -2.81 20.55 2.56
C PHE A 107 -2.17 21.93 2.82
N ARG A 108 -0.97 21.95 3.39
CA ARG A 108 -0.17 23.17 3.57
C ARG A 108 0.40 23.61 2.21
N ARG A 109 -0.47 24.06 1.30
CA ARG A 109 -0.12 24.39 -0.11
C ARG A 109 1.02 25.42 -0.22
N GLY A 110 1.18 26.30 0.77
CA GLY A 110 2.27 27.27 0.83
C GLY A 110 3.68 26.65 0.93
N HIS A 111 3.80 25.43 1.46
CA HIS A 111 5.10 24.75 1.59
C HIS A 111 5.35 23.72 0.48
N ALA A 112 4.37 23.46 -0.38
CA ALA A 112 4.49 22.51 -1.49
C ALA A 112 5.67 22.82 -2.44
N PRO A 113 5.97 24.08 -2.81
CA PRO A 113 7.10 24.37 -3.70
C PRO A 113 8.45 23.96 -3.12
N VAL A 114 8.63 24.12 -1.80
CA VAL A 114 9.88 23.76 -1.11
C VAL A 114 10.08 22.25 -1.14
N VAL A 115 9.04 21.47 -0.81
CA VAL A 115 9.11 20.00 -0.81
C VAL A 115 9.34 19.48 -2.23
N LEU A 116 8.65 20.03 -3.22
CA LEU A 116 8.84 19.66 -4.63
C LEU A 116 10.24 19.99 -5.13
N ALA A 117 10.77 21.18 -4.80
CA ALA A 117 12.13 21.58 -5.17
C ALA A 117 13.19 20.71 -4.48
N ALA A 118 13.00 20.40 -3.20
CA ALA A 118 13.90 19.50 -2.46
C ALA A 118 13.92 18.09 -3.07
N MET A 119 12.75 17.55 -3.41
CA MET A 119 12.63 16.22 -4.02
C MET A 119 13.18 16.19 -5.45
N ALA A 120 12.86 17.19 -6.28
CA ALA A 120 13.41 17.30 -7.62
C ALA A 120 14.93 17.50 -7.60
N GLY A 121 15.43 18.37 -6.72
CA GLY A 121 16.85 18.60 -6.51
C GLY A 121 17.58 17.32 -6.09
N LEU A 122 17.02 16.57 -5.13
CA LEU A 122 17.55 15.26 -4.72
C LEU A 122 17.67 14.31 -5.91
N VAL A 123 16.60 14.13 -6.69
CA VAL A 123 16.57 13.20 -7.83
C VAL A 123 17.56 13.61 -8.92
N VAL A 124 17.59 14.90 -9.29
CA VAL A 124 18.46 15.42 -10.35
C VAL A 124 19.94 15.35 -9.93
N LEU A 125 20.27 15.79 -8.72
CA LEU A 125 21.65 15.77 -8.23
C LEU A 125 22.17 14.35 -8.02
N ALA A 126 21.33 13.44 -7.52
CA ALA A 126 21.68 12.03 -7.40
C ALA A 126 21.85 11.38 -8.77
N GLY A 127 20.94 11.67 -9.73
CA GLY A 127 21.01 11.16 -11.10
C GLY A 127 22.22 11.65 -11.89
N LEU A 128 22.68 12.88 -11.63
CA LEU A 128 23.90 13.44 -12.21
C LEU A 128 25.18 13.00 -11.47
N GLY A 129 25.06 12.23 -10.38
CA GLY A 129 26.20 11.72 -9.63
C GLY A 129 26.96 12.79 -8.84
N VAL A 130 26.34 13.93 -8.52
CA VAL A 130 27.00 15.06 -7.83
C VAL A 130 27.43 14.68 -6.41
N ALA A 131 26.61 13.89 -5.72
CA ALA A 131 26.89 13.38 -4.38
C ALA A 131 26.10 12.09 -4.11
N PRO A 132 26.50 11.27 -3.11
CA PRO A 132 25.74 10.10 -2.70
C PRO A 132 24.29 10.47 -2.31
N ILE A 133 23.33 9.64 -2.73
CA ILE A 133 21.90 9.88 -2.48
C ILE A 133 21.58 10.03 -0.99
N LEU A 134 22.31 9.34 -0.11
CA LEU A 134 22.17 9.45 1.34
C LEU A 134 22.48 10.87 1.83
N SER A 135 23.60 11.45 1.39
CA SER A 135 24.00 12.81 1.76
C SER A 135 22.99 13.85 1.27
N LEU A 136 22.56 13.71 0.02
CA LEU A 136 21.54 14.58 -0.58
C LEU A 136 20.18 14.46 0.13
N ALA A 137 19.79 13.24 0.53
CA ALA A 137 18.55 13.00 1.26
C ALA A 137 18.57 13.67 2.64
N ILE A 138 19.70 13.61 3.37
CA ILE A 138 19.86 14.30 4.65
C ILE A 138 19.70 15.82 4.47
N VAL A 139 20.31 16.39 3.43
CA VAL A 139 20.19 17.82 3.11
C VAL A 139 18.74 18.19 2.73
N ALA A 140 18.08 17.38 1.92
CA ALA A 140 16.68 17.59 1.53
C ALA A 140 15.74 17.56 2.75
N VAL A 141 15.91 16.58 3.64
CA VAL A 141 15.13 16.50 4.89
C VAL A 141 15.43 17.70 5.80
N ALA A 142 16.70 18.08 5.95
CA ALA A 142 17.08 19.26 6.73
C ALA A 142 16.41 20.54 6.18
N LEU A 143 16.41 20.73 4.86
CA LEU A 143 15.75 21.87 4.22
C LEU A 143 14.24 21.88 4.52
N VAL A 144 13.58 20.73 4.41
CA VAL A 144 12.13 20.58 4.66
C VAL A 144 11.78 20.86 6.13
N LEU A 145 12.61 20.41 7.08
CA LEU A 145 12.40 20.64 8.52
C LEU A 145 12.69 22.09 8.92
N VAL A 146 13.77 22.69 8.43
CA VAL A 146 14.13 24.10 8.72
C VAL A 146 13.07 25.06 8.17
N THR A 147 12.52 24.75 7.00
CA THR A 147 11.43 25.54 6.39
C THR A 147 10.06 25.28 7.02
N ARG A 148 9.98 24.39 8.02
CA ARG A 148 8.74 23.94 8.70
C ARG A 148 7.66 23.49 7.73
N ALA A 149 8.07 22.93 6.59
CA ALA A 149 7.17 22.32 5.64
C ALA A 149 6.54 21.05 6.21
N ILE A 150 7.29 20.32 7.05
CA ILE A 150 6.86 19.14 7.79
C ILE A 150 7.40 19.25 9.23
N ASP A 151 6.58 18.85 10.21
CA ASP A 151 6.97 18.79 11.62
C ASP A 151 7.71 17.47 11.92
N ALA A 152 8.64 17.46 12.89
CA ALA A 152 9.44 16.28 13.19
C ALA A 152 8.58 15.05 13.54
N GLU A 153 7.51 15.25 14.33
CA GLU A 153 6.55 14.19 14.69
C GLU A 153 5.84 13.61 13.46
N GLU A 154 5.46 14.46 12.51
CA GLU A 154 4.86 14.04 11.25
C GLU A 154 5.88 13.23 10.43
N ALA A 155 7.13 13.70 10.32
CA ALA A 155 8.20 12.98 9.63
C ALA A 155 8.48 11.59 10.26
N PHE A 156 8.58 11.49 11.59
CA PHE A 156 8.79 10.22 12.28
C PHE A 156 7.58 9.28 12.18
N SER A 157 6.36 9.81 12.10
CA SER A 157 5.15 8.98 11.93
C SER A 157 5.09 8.25 10.58
N PHE A 158 5.82 8.73 9.57
CA PHE A 158 5.94 8.07 8.26
C PHE A 158 7.03 6.98 8.23
N ILE A 159 7.82 6.82 9.30
CA ILE A 159 8.82 5.76 9.37
C ILE A 159 8.14 4.44 9.73
N ASP A 160 8.06 3.53 8.75
CA ASP A 160 7.55 2.17 8.96
C ASP A 160 8.66 1.26 9.53
N GLY A 161 8.60 1.02 10.84
CA GLY A 161 9.54 0.13 11.52
C GLY A 161 9.50 -1.33 11.03
N ARG A 162 8.35 -1.81 10.54
CA ARG A 162 8.22 -3.15 9.96
C ARG A 162 8.94 -3.21 8.62
N LEU A 163 8.86 -2.16 7.80
CA LEU A 163 9.61 -2.05 6.56
C LEU A 163 11.12 -2.00 6.82
N LEU A 164 11.57 -1.21 7.80
CA LEU A 164 12.99 -1.16 8.17
C LEU A 164 13.50 -2.54 8.65
N ALA A 165 12.76 -3.20 9.55
CA ALA A 165 13.11 -4.54 10.00
C ALA A 165 13.18 -5.55 8.84
N LEU A 166 12.28 -5.43 7.86
CA LEU A 166 12.28 -6.25 6.66
C LEU A 166 13.53 -5.99 5.78
N ILE A 167 13.93 -4.72 5.61
CA ILE A 167 15.15 -4.34 4.88
C ILE A 167 16.40 -4.89 5.57
N PHE A 168 16.50 -4.80 6.90
CA PHE A 168 17.62 -5.41 7.62
C PHE A 168 17.62 -6.94 7.52
N ALA A 169 16.43 -7.56 7.58
CA ALA A 169 16.28 -9.00 7.43
C ALA A 169 16.70 -9.50 6.04
N MET A 170 16.41 -8.79 4.93
CA MET A 170 16.91 -9.19 3.61
C MET A 170 18.41 -9.14 3.50
N LEU A 171 19.07 -8.14 4.09
CA LEU A 171 20.53 -8.06 4.07
C LEU A 171 21.14 -9.25 4.82
N ALA A 172 20.54 -9.62 5.96
CA ALA A 172 20.94 -10.81 6.71
C ALA A 172 20.67 -12.11 5.94
N ILE A 173 19.51 -12.27 5.31
CA ILE A 173 19.15 -13.44 4.49
C ILE A 173 20.08 -13.55 3.27
N GLY A 174 20.35 -12.43 2.58
CA GLY A 174 21.27 -12.38 1.46
C GLY A 174 22.67 -12.84 1.85
N ALA A 175 23.21 -12.28 2.95
CA ALA A 175 24.50 -12.72 3.50
C ALA A 175 24.49 -14.19 3.93
N ALA A 176 23.39 -14.70 4.48
CA ALA A 176 23.27 -16.11 4.87
C ALA A 176 23.18 -17.05 3.65
N LEU A 177 22.46 -16.66 2.59
CA LEU A 177 22.39 -17.40 1.33
C LEU A 177 23.74 -17.45 0.63
N GLU A 178 24.51 -16.36 0.68
CA GLU A 178 25.88 -16.30 0.19
C GLU A 178 26.80 -17.20 1.02
N ALA A 179 26.80 -17.04 2.35
CA ALA A 179 27.65 -17.81 3.27
C ALA A 179 27.34 -19.32 3.26
N SER A 180 26.09 -19.71 3.03
CA SER A 180 25.69 -21.13 2.89
C SER A 180 26.07 -21.75 1.54
N GLY A 181 26.53 -20.94 0.57
CA GLY A 181 26.82 -21.39 -0.79
C GLY A 181 25.57 -21.69 -1.62
N ALA A 182 24.37 -21.39 -1.11
CA ALA A 182 23.11 -21.60 -1.84
C ALA A 182 23.06 -20.76 -3.13
N VAL A 183 23.54 -19.52 -3.05
CA VAL A 183 23.69 -18.65 -4.24
C VAL A 183 24.58 -19.30 -5.29
N ALA A 184 25.75 -19.82 -4.89
CA ALA A 184 26.69 -20.48 -5.79
C ALA A 184 26.11 -21.76 -6.42
N LEU A 185 25.29 -22.52 -5.68
CA LEU A 185 24.59 -23.70 -6.21
C LEU A 185 23.53 -23.34 -7.25
N ILE A 186 22.66 -22.37 -6.93
CA ILE A 186 21.60 -21.91 -7.85
C ILE A 186 22.25 -21.33 -9.11
N ALA A 187 23.22 -20.45 -8.92
CA ALA A 187 23.86 -19.77 -10.02
C ALA A 187 24.75 -20.71 -10.83
N GLY A 188 25.48 -21.65 -10.20
CA GLY A 188 26.23 -22.68 -10.92
C GLY A 188 25.34 -23.62 -11.76
N GLY A 189 24.11 -23.89 -11.31
CA GLY A 189 23.14 -24.68 -12.07
C GLY A 189 22.46 -23.91 -13.21
N LEU A 190 22.13 -22.63 -13.00
CA LEU A 190 21.42 -21.80 -13.99
C LEU A 190 22.34 -21.05 -14.94
N ALA A 191 23.55 -20.65 -14.52
CA ALA A 191 24.48 -19.85 -15.31
C ALA A 191 24.84 -20.49 -16.67
N PRO A 192 25.06 -21.81 -16.80
CA PRO A 192 25.37 -22.42 -18.11
C PRO A 192 24.22 -22.29 -19.12
N VAL A 193 22.99 -22.22 -18.64
CA VAL A 193 21.79 -22.03 -19.46
C VAL A 193 21.58 -20.55 -19.75
N LEU A 194 21.70 -19.70 -18.73
CA LEU A 194 21.50 -18.26 -18.82
C LEU A 194 22.59 -17.56 -19.64
N ALA A 195 23.85 -18.00 -19.57
CA ALA A 195 24.97 -17.45 -20.34
C ALA A 195 24.83 -17.65 -21.86
N LYS A 196 23.96 -18.57 -22.30
CA LYS A 196 23.65 -18.77 -23.72
C LYS A 196 22.48 -17.89 -24.20
N LEU A 197 21.78 -17.24 -23.27
CA LEU A 197 20.64 -16.41 -23.59
C LEU A 197 21.09 -14.96 -23.82
N PRO A 198 20.42 -14.25 -24.75
CA PRO A 198 20.53 -12.80 -24.85
C PRO A 198 20.24 -12.14 -23.48
N PRO A 199 20.96 -11.06 -23.11
CA PRO A 199 20.74 -10.34 -21.86
C PRO A 199 19.28 -9.94 -21.58
N VAL A 200 18.55 -9.57 -22.64
CA VAL A 200 17.11 -9.27 -22.61
C VAL A 200 16.29 -10.42 -22.02
N LEU A 201 16.61 -11.67 -22.38
CA LEU A 201 15.89 -12.86 -21.90
C LEU A 201 16.22 -13.19 -20.44
N ILE A 202 17.42 -12.87 -19.98
CA ILE A 202 17.81 -13.02 -18.56
C ILE A 202 16.97 -12.07 -17.70
N VAL A 203 16.92 -10.79 -18.10
CA VAL A 203 16.08 -9.77 -17.45
C VAL A 203 14.61 -10.16 -17.47
N TRP A 204 14.12 -10.65 -18.61
CA TRP A 204 12.73 -11.09 -18.77
C TRP A 204 12.37 -12.28 -17.88
N ALA A 205 13.23 -13.28 -17.78
CA ALA A 205 13.01 -14.43 -16.91
C ALA A 205 12.91 -14.02 -15.43
N LEU A 206 13.82 -13.16 -14.98
CA LEU A 206 13.82 -12.64 -13.61
C LEU A 206 12.60 -11.74 -13.34
N TYR A 207 12.23 -10.89 -14.31
CA TYR A 207 11.02 -10.07 -14.25
C TYR A 207 9.77 -10.95 -14.11
N LEU A 208 9.62 -11.99 -14.94
CA LEU A 208 8.46 -12.88 -14.90
C LEU A 208 8.35 -13.62 -13.56
N LEU A 209 9.46 -14.15 -13.06
CA LEU A 209 9.50 -14.78 -11.75
C LEU A 209 9.01 -13.82 -10.66
N THR A 210 9.55 -12.59 -10.65
CA THR A 210 9.21 -11.57 -9.67
C THR A 210 7.74 -11.13 -9.80
N SER A 211 7.26 -10.94 -11.03
CA SER A 211 5.87 -10.55 -11.31
C SER A 211 4.89 -11.62 -10.85
N VAL A 212 5.18 -12.91 -11.08
CA VAL A 212 4.31 -13.99 -10.57
C VAL A 212 4.28 -14.00 -9.03
N LEU A 213 5.43 -13.84 -8.38
CA LEU A 213 5.50 -13.80 -6.92
C LEU A 213 4.75 -12.59 -6.34
N THR A 214 4.84 -11.42 -6.98
CA THR A 214 4.21 -10.17 -6.49
C THR A 214 2.69 -10.15 -6.62
N GLU A 215 2.13 -11.07 -7.40
CA GLU A 215 0.67 -11.25 -7.48
C GLU A 215 0.13 -12.14 -6.35
N LEU A 216 1.01 -12.88 -5.66
CA LEU A 216 0.66 -13.80 -4.58
C LEU A 216 1.00 -13.23 -3.20
N VAL A 217 2.00 -12.36 -3.13
CA VAL A 217 2.61 -11.82 -1.91
C VAL A 217 2.74 -10.29 -2.05
N SER A 218 2.93 -9.56 -0.94
CA SER A 218 3.13 -8.12 -1.01
C SER A 218 4.39 -7.72 -1.79
N ASN A 219 4.28 -6.64 -2.57
CA ASN A 219 5.36 -6.08 -3.40
C ASN A 219 6.69 -5.94 -2.63
N ASN A 220 6.63 -5.39 -1.42
CA ASN A 220 7.81 -5.18 -0.59
C ASN A 220 8.47 -6.50 -0.18
N ALA A 221 7.68 -7.53 0.18
CA ALA A 221 8.23 -8.82 0.57
C ALA A 221 8.89 -9.54 -0.61
N VAL A 222 8.31 -9.46 -1.81
CA VAL A 222 8.90 -10.05 -3.01
C VAL A 222 10.19 -9.36 -3.40
N ALA A 223 10.21 -8.03 -3.42
CA ALA A 223 11.45 -7.28 -3.70
C ALA A 223 12.57 -7.67 -2.72
N VAL A 224 12.25 -7.79 -1.43
CA VAL A 224 13.16 -8.18 -0.34
C VAL A 224 13.73 -9.59 -0.54
N VAL A 225 12.92 -10.55 -0.99
CA VAL A 225 13.37 -11.94 -1.18
C VAL A 225 14.13 -12.14 -2.49
N VAL A 226 13.70 -11.48 -3.57
CA VAL A 226 14.27 -11.73 -4.91
C VAL A 226 15.54 -10.92 -5.16
N THR A 227 15.71 -9.74 -4.54
CA THR A 227 16.89 -8.88 -4.76
C THR A 227 18.22 -9.58 -4.45
N PRO A 228 18.41 -10.29 -3.32
CA PRO A 228 19.66 -11.01 -3.06
C PRO A 228 19.96 -12.11 -4.09
N ILE A 229 18.91 -12.77 -4.60
CA ILE A 229 19.04 -13.79 -5.65
C ILE A 229 19.49 -13.14 -6.97
N ALA A 230 18.94 -11.98 -7.30
CA ALA A 230 19.32 -11.21 -8.48
C ALA A 230 20.78 -10.76 -8.44
N ILE A 231 21.25 -10.28 -7.28
CA ILE A 231 22.65 -9.88 -7.07
C ILE A 231 23.57 -11.09 -7.22
N GLY A 232 23.26 -12.20 -6.54
CA GLY A 232 24.06 -13.41 -6.63
C GLY A 232 24.10 -14.03 -8.03
N LEU A 233 23.02 -13.88 -8.80
CA LEU A 233 22.99 -14.29 -10.20
C LEU A 233 23.88 -13.40 -11.08
N ALA A 234 23.89 -12.10 -10.84
CA ALA A 234 24.76 -11.16 -11.57
C ALA A 234 26.23 -11.49 -11.33
N ASP A 235 26.62 -11.74 -10.07
CA ASP A 235 27.99 -12.10 -9.70
C ASP A 235 28.45 -13.38 -10.40
N ALA A 236 27.58 -14.40 -10.46
CA ALA A 236 27.89 -15.65 -11.13
C ALA A 236 27.95 -15.56 -12.66
N LEU A 237 27.19 -14.63 -13.25
CA LEU A 237 27.26 -14.34 -14.69
C LEU A 237 28.41 -13.37 -15.03
N GLY A 238 29.03 -12.75 -14.03
CA GLY A 238 30.09 -11.75 -14.21
C GLY A 238 29.58 -10.42 -14.78
N VAL A 239 28.31 -10.08 -14.54
CA VAL A 239 27.64 -8.87 -15.06
C VAL A 239 27.30 -7.90 -13.93
N ASP A 240 27.02 -6.63 -14.25
CA ASP A 240 26.53 -5.67 -13.25
C ASP A 240 25.17 -6.12 -12.68
N ALA A 241 25.02 -6.09 -11.35
CA ALA A 241 23.77 -6.44 -10.68
C ALA A 241 22.65 -5.41 -10.88
N ARG A 242 22.99 -4.14 -11.17
CA ARG A 242 22.03 -3.05 -11.36
C ARG A 242 20.87 -3.38 -12.31
N PRO A 243 21.08 -3.85 -13.55
CA PRO A 243 19.99 -4.20 -14.46
C PRO A 243 19.04 -5.26 -13.88
N LEU A 244 19.57 -6.29 -13.21
CA LEU A 244 18.75 -7.34 -12.60
C LEU A 244 17.96 -6.82 -11.39
N VAL A 245 18.57 -6.00 -10.54
CA VAL A 245 17.90 -5.37 -9.41
C VAL A 245 16.80 -4.41 -9.87
N VAL A 246 17.06 -3.59 -10.89
CA VAL A 246 16.05 -2.70 -11.49
C VAL A 246 14.89 -3.53 -12.07
N ALA A 247 15.17 -4.66 -12.71
CA ALA A 247 14.13 -5.56 -13.21
C ALA A 247 13.22 -6.06 -12.09
N VAL A 248 13.80 -6.46 -10.94
CA VAL A 248 13.06 -6.85 -9.74
C VAL A 248 12.22 -5.68 -9.20
N MET A 249 12.78 -4.47 -9.14
CA MET A 249 12.06 -3.27 -8.67
C MET A 249 10.83 -2.97 -9.54
N VAL A 250 10.98 -3.02 -10.87
CA VAL A 250 9.86 -2.78 -11.79
C VAL A 250 8.84 -3.91 -11.69
N ALA A 251 9.28 -5.17 -11.70
CA ALA A 251 8.40 -6.34 -11.64
C ALA A 251 7.60 -6.42 -10.34
N ALA A 252 8.24 -6.17 -9.19
CA ALA A 252 7.57 -6.13 -7.89
C ALA A 252 6.56 -4.98 -7.78
N SER A 253 6.73 -3.93 -8.58
CA SER A 253 5.77 -2.81 -8.63
C SER A 253 4.62 -3.05 -9.62
N ALA A 254 4.84 -3.91 -10.62
CA ALA A 254 3.88 -4.26 -11.66
C ALA A 254 2.92 -5.38 -11.21
N SER A 255 2.11 -5.09 -10.18
CA SER A 255 1.09 -5.99 -9.64
C SER A 255 -0.30 -5.57 -10.14
N PHE A 256 -0.67 -6.00 -11.35
CA PHE A 256 -1.95 -5.64 -12.01
C PHE A 256 -2.93 -6.81 -12.15
N ALA A 257 -2.45 -8.06 -12.10
CA ALA A 257 -3.24 -9.25 -12.41
C ALA A 257 -4.17 -9.66 -11.26
N THR A 258 -3.90 -9.21 -10.03
CA THR A 258 -4.70 -9.56 -8.86
C THR A 258 -5.11 -8.33 -8.03
N PRO A 259 -6.32 -8.36 -7.45
CA PRO A 259 -6.77 -7.32 -6.53
C PRO A 259 -6.14 -7.42 -5.13
N ILE A 260 -5.47 -8.55 -4.82
CA ILE A 260 -4.91 -8.84 -3.50
C ILE A 260 -3.44 -8.39 -3.42
N GLY A 261 -2.73 -8.32 -4.55
CA GLY A 261 -1.32 -7.97 -4.58
C GLY A 261 -1.00 -6.56 -4.03
N TYR A 262 -1.96 -5.62 -4.12
CA TYR A 262 -1.74 -4.27 -3.59
C TYR A 262 -3.02 -3.57 -3.10
N GLN A 263 -2.89 -2.74 -2.07
CA GLN A 263 -4.01 -2.07 -1.40
C GLN A 263 -4.84 -1.20 -2.35
N THR A 264 -4.21 -0.52 -3.32
CA THR A 264 -4.94 0.36 -4.25
C THR A 264 -5.85 -0.43 -5.19
N ASN A 265 -5.42 -1.60 -5.66
CA ASN A 265 -6.24 -2.48 -6.48
C ASN A 265 -7.48 -2.94 -5.71
N MET A 266 -7.31 -3.20 -4.42
CA MET A 266 -8.42 -3.56 -3.54
C MET A 266 -9.40 -2.42 -3.27
N MET A 267 -8.89 -1.18 -3.16
CA MET A 267 -9.72 0.02 -2.99
C MET A 267 -10.70 0.25 -4.13
N VAL A 268 -10.36 -0.17 -5.34
CA VAL A 268 -11.28 -0.11 -6.48
C VAL A 268 -12.04 -1.41 -6.69
N TYR A 269 -11.47 -2.57 -6.31
CA TYR A 269 -12.08 -3.89 -6.49
C TYR A 269 -13.47 -4.02 -5.84
N GLY A 270 -13.59 -3.60 -4.58
CA GLY A 270 -14.84 -3.70 -3.82
C GLY A 270 -15.92 -2.72 -4.32
N PRO A 271 -15.69 -1.39 -4.20
CA PRO A 271 -16.65 -0.36 -4.59
C PRO A 271 -16.95 -0.34 -6.10
N GLY A 272 -15.96 -0.67 -6.94
CA GLY A 272 -16.13 -0.73 -8.39
C GLY A 272 -16.89 -1.96 -8.88
N GLY A 273 -17.21 -2.91 -7.99
CA GLY A 273 -17.97 -4.12 -8.35
C GLY A 273 -17.22 -5.07 -9.29
N TYR A 274 -15.89 -4.98 -9.36
CA TYR A 274 -15.06 -5.80 -10.25
C TYR A 274 -15.04 -7.27 -9.81
N LYS A 275 -14.92 -8.17 -10.78
CA LYS A 275 -14.66 -9.60 -10.54
C LYS A 275 -13.17 -9.86 -10.54
N PHE A 276 -12.73 -10.93 -9.86
CA PHE A 276 -11.32 -11.34 -9.87
C PHE A 276 -10.82 -11.60 -11.30
N THR A 277 -11.69 -12.14 -12.16
CA THR A 277 -11.39 -12.37 -13.58
C THR A 277 -11.14 -11.09 -14.37
N ASP A 278 -11.67 -9.95 -13.93
CA ASP A 278 -11.49 -8.68 -14.65
C ASP A 278 -10.05 -8.19 -14.48
N PHE A 279 -9.49 -8.34 -13.27
CA PHE A 279 -8.09 -8.12 -12.98
C PHE A 279 -7.17 -9.06 -13.77
N LEU A 280 -7.46 -10.36 -13.80
CA LEU A 280 -6.65 -11.29 -14.59
C LEU A 280 -6.64 -10.95 -16.09
N LYS A 281 -7.82 -10.63 -16.65
CA LYS A 281 -7.98 -10.35 -18.08
C LYS A 281 -7.20 -9.12 -18.55
N VAL A 282 -7.13 -8.07 -17.73
CA VAL A 282 -6.45 -6.82 -18.09
C VAL A 282 -5.02 -6.80 -17.57
N GLY A 283 -4.81 -7.29 -16.36
CA GLY A 283 -3.54 -7.24 -15.66
C GLY A 283 -2.49 -8.20 -16.22
N ILE A 284 -2.84 -9.43 -16.64
CA ILE A 284 -1.85 -10.33 -17.25
C ILE A 284 -1.25 -9.71 -18.53
N PRO A 285 -2.05 -9.25 -19.52
CA PRO A 285 -1.50 -8.58 -20.69
C PRO A 285 -0.65 -7.36 -20.34
N LEU A 286 -1.05 -6.58 -19.32
CA LEU A 286 -0.33 -5.39 -18.89
C LEU A 286 1.03 -5.75 -18.24
N ASN A 287 1.06 -6.74 -17.33
CA ASN A 287 2.30 -7.24 -16.71
C ASN A 287 3.28 -7.72 -17.78
N LEU A 288 2.80 -8.48 -18.78
CA LEU A 288 3.62 -8.98 -19.88
C LEU A 288 4.15 -7.83 -20.76
N THR A 289 3.30 -6.86 -21.09
CA THR A 289 3.71 -5.71 -21.91
C THR A 289 4.77 -4.88 -21.19
N ILE A 290 4.57 -4.61 -19.90
CA ILE A 290 5.53 -3.85 -19.08
C ILE A 290 6.84 -4.60 -18.95
N GLY A 291 6.82 -5.91 -18.73
CA GLY A 291 8.06 -6.64 -18.67
C GLY A 291 8.78 -6.67 -20.03
N LEU A 292 8.07 -6.72 -21.17
CA LEU A 292 8.72 -6.75 -22.48
C LEU A 292 9.45 -5.44 -22.71
N LEU A 293 8.81 -4.33 -22.34
CA LEU A 293 9.42 -3.01 -22.34
C LEU A 293 10.58 -2.92 -21.35
N ALA A 294 10.42 -3.40 -20.12
CA ALA A 294 11.47 -3.38 -19.11
C ALA A 294 12.69 -4.20 -19.56
N SER A 295 12.48 -5.40 -20.07
CA SER A 295 13.53 -6.27 -20.60
C SER A 295 14.22 -5.71 -21.84
N ALA A 296 13.54 -4.91 -22.65
CA ALA A 296 14.15 -4.22 -23.78
C ALA A 296 14.93 -2.96 -23.33
N VAL A 297 14.37 -2.16 -22.41
CA VAL A 297 14.92 -0.85 -22.02
C VAL A 297 16.05 -0.98 -21.00
N ILE A 298 15.95 -1.90 -20.03
CA ILE A 298 16.94 -2.04 -18.95
C ILE A 298 18.34 -2.32 -19.51
N PRO A 299 18.55 -3.30 -20.41
CA PRO A 299 19.87 -3.55 -20.99
C PRO A 299 20.42 -2.41 -21.85
N LEU A 300 19.56 -1.51 -22.35
CA LEU A 300 20.00 -0.32 -23.11
C LEU A 300 20.58 0.76 -22.19
N ILE A 301 20.05 0.89 -20.97
CA ILE A 301 20.53 1.86 -19.98
C ILE A 301 21.72 1.28 -19.19
N TRP A 302 21.63 0.01 -18.80
CA TRP A 302 22.66 -0.73 -18.11
C TRP A 302 23.04 -1.97 -18.91
N PRO A 303 24.07 -1.89 -19.77
CA PRO A 303 24.54 -3.05 -20.50
C PRO A 303 25.03 -4.13 -19.53
N LEU A 304 24.52 -5.35 -19.74
CA LEU A 304 24.89 -6.60 -19.06
C LEU A 304 26.13 -7.20 -19.73
#